data_AF-A0A1I4J3S9-F1
#
_entry.id   AF-A0A1I4J3S9-F1
#
_cell.length_a   1.000
_cell.length_b   1.000
_cell.length_c   1.000
_cell.angle_alpha   90.00
_cell.angle_beta   90.00
_cell.angle_gamma   90.00
#
_symmetry.space_group_name_H-M   'P 1'
#
loop_
_entity.id
_entity.type
_entity.pdbx_description
1 polymer ?
#
loop_
_entity_poly.entity_id
_entity_poly.type
_entity_poly.pdbx_seq_one_letter_code
_entity_poly.pdbx_strand_id
1 'polypeptide(L)'
;MGSFTPTFDGIRFTLRNDKEKWGLQVFGTRPVQREVSELDWNTPESYFSGAHVTNRDLRWANFDAYWFQLNEGNNLRQRNLSTPGFRLFAKPTRGSIDYEIESMYQFGDTFDENIFAHRHHGEVGYSFETPWPLRLIYLFDYASGDRDPNKNFDILLQNVG
;
A
#
# COMPACT_ATOMS: atom_id res chain seq x y z
N MET A 1 -3.84 25.29 -19.47
CA MET A 1 -3.51 25.07 -18.05
C MET A 1 -4.77 24.57 -17.36
N GLY A 2 -4.83 23.29 -17.02
CA GLY A 2 -5.87 22.74 -16.15
C GLY A 2 -5.17 21.94 -15.07
N SER A 3 -5.12 22.48 -13.86
CA SER A 3 -4.61 21.73 -12.71
C SER A 3 -5.65 20.69 -12.35
N PHE A 4 -5.39 19.43 -12.71
CA PHE A 4 -6.19 18.29 -12.26
C PHE A 4 -5.86 18.03 -10.79
N THR A 5 -6.46 18.81 -9.88
CA THR A 5 -6.45 18.46 -8.47
C THR A 5 -7.58 17.47 -8.24
N PRO A 6 -7.31 16.20 -7.90
CA PRO A 6 -8.37 15.31 -7.44
C PRO A 6 -8.93 15.92 -6.14
N THR A 7 -10.21 16.29 -6.15
CA THR A 7 -10.90 16.87 -5.01
C THR A 7 -11.49 15.71 -4.21
N PHE A 8 -10.85 15.36 -3.10
CA PHE A 8 -11.40 14.40 -2.13
C PHE A 8 -12.03 15.20 -0.99
N ASP A 9 -13.27 14.91 -0.63
CA ASP A 9 -13.86 15.40 0.63
C ASP A 9 -13.56 14.37 1.73
N GLY A 10 -12.89 14.79 2.81
CA GLY A 10 -12.54 13.88 3.89
C GLY A 10 -11.77 14.51 5.05
N ILE A 11 -11.57 13.69 6.09
CA ILE A 11 -10.87 14.04 7.32
C ILE A 11 -9.63 13.14 7.44
N ARG A 12 -8.52 13.72 7.91
CA ARG A 12 -7.30 13.00 8.24
C ARG A 12 -6.77 13.49 9.57
N PHE A 13 -6.50 12.55 10.46
CA PHE A 13 -5.80 12.77 11.72
C PHE A 13 -4.40 12.13 11.62
N THR A 14 -3.38 12.79 12.15
CA THR A 14 -2.02 12.25 12.19
C THR A 14 -1.37 12.64 13.51
N LEU A 15 -0.87 11.63 14.21
CA LEU A 15 -0.13 11.75 15.45
C LEU A 15 1.24 11.12 15.22
N ARG A 16 2.31 11.83 15.59
CA ARG A 16 3.68 11.33 15.50
C ARG A 16 4.40 11.71 16.78
N ASN A 17 5.15 10.77 17.32
CA ASN A 17 6.04 11.02 18.45
C ASN A 17 7.49 10.85 17.99
N ASP A 18 8.23 11.96 17.90
CA ASP A 18 9.61 11.94 17.41
C ASP A 18 10.59 11.31 18.42
N LYS A 19 10.26 11.29 19.72
CA LYS A 19 11.08 10.63 20.75
C LYS A 19 10.90 9.11 20.72
N GLU A 20 9.65 8.66 20.63
CA GLU A 20 9.28 7.24 20.65
C GLU A 20 9.23 6.61 19.24
N LYS A 21 9.54 7.41 18.21
CA LYS A 21 9.69 7.00 16.80
C LYS A 21 8.51 6.20 16.23
N TRP A 22 7.30 6.49 16.71
CA TRP A 22 6.06 5.91 16.18
C TRP A 22 5.16 6.99 15.58
N GLY A 23 4.28 6.55 14.69
CA GLY A 23 3.23 7.38 14.12
C GLY A 23 1.92 6.62 14.00
N LEU A 24 0.81 7.34 14.11
CA LEU A 24 -0.53 6.88 13.83
C LEU A 24 -1.18 7.87 12.86
N GLN A 25 -1.77 7.34 11.81
CA GLN A 25 -2.63 8.07 10.90
C GLN A 25 -3.99 7.38 10.83
N VAL A 26 -5.06 8.18 10.88
CA VAL A 26 -6.43 7.72 10.66
C VAL A 26 -7.07 8.65 9.65
N PHE A 27 -7.83 8.12 8.71
CA PHE A 27 -8.51 8.93 7.71
C PHE A 27 -9.85 8.34 7.30
N GLY A 28 -10.69 9.18 6.73
CA GLY A 28 -11.92 8.81 6.04
C GLY A 28 -12.20 9.82 4.93
N THR A 29 -12.42 9.34 3.72
CA THR A 29 -12.69 10.17 2.54
C THR A 29 -13.85 9.60 1.75
N ARG A 30 -14.57 10.49 1.06
CA ARG A 30 -15.50 10.14 0.00
C ARG A 30 -14.83 10.46 -1.32
N PRO A 31 -14.20 9.50 -2.03
CA PRO A 31 -13.69 9.75 -3.36
C PRO A 31 -14.83 10.13 -4.31
N VAL A 32 -14.70 11.30 -4.96
CA VAL A 32 -15.63 11.72 -6.01
C VAL A 32 -15.16 11.12 -7.34
N GLN A 33 -15.92 10.17 -7.89
CA GLN A 33 -15.72 9.71 -9.26
C GLN A 33 -16.18 10.82 -10.21
N ARG A 34 -15.24 11.42 -10.95
CA ARG A 34 -15.57 12.36 -12.03
C ARG A 34 -15.81 11.56 -13.30
N GLU A 35 -17.06 11.20 -13.57
CA GLU A 35 -17.47 10.92 -14.95
C GLU A 35 -17.72 12.24 -15.66
N VAL A 36 -16.95 12.49 -16.72
CA VAL A 36 -17.16 13.61 -17.64
C VAL A 36 -17.84 13.01 -18.87
N SER A 37 -19.17 12.90 -18.88
CA SER A 37 -19.98 13.17 -20.10
C SER A 37 -21.48 12.88 -20.03
N GLU A 38 -22.05 12.19 -19.04
CA GLU A 38 -23.49 11.90 -19.08
C GLU A 38 -24.24 12.28 -17.80
N LEU A 39 -25.48 12.71 -17.98
CA LEU A 39 -26.42 13.12 -16.94
C LEU A 39 -26.96 11.86 -16.26
N ASP A 40 -26.10 11.17 -15.52
CA ASP A 40 -26.41 9.85 -14.96
C ASP A 40 -26.73 9.91 -13.46
N TRP A 41 -27.84 9.30 -13.12
CA TRP A 41 -28.56 9.32 -11.84
C TRP A 41 -28.09 8.19 -10.91
N ASN A 42 -26.89 7.65 -11.19
CA ASN A 42 -26.45 6.36 -10.65
C ASN A 42 -24.98 6.35 -10.18
N THR A 43 -24.36 7.50 -9.93
CA THR A 43 -22.97 7.58 -9.42
C THR A 43 -22.85 6.89 -8.06
N PRO A 44 -21.99 5.85 -7.90
CA PRO A 44 -21.87 5.12 -6.65
C PRO A 44 -21.29 5.97 -5.52
N GLU A 45 -21.96 5.94 -4.37
CA GLU A 45 -21.37 6.48 -3.15
C GLU A 45 -20.23 5.57 -2.72
N SER A 46 -19.02 6.12 -2.65
CA SER A 46 -17.81 5.40 -2.29
C SER A 46 -17.22 6.04 -1.04
N TYR A 47 -16.98 5.24 -0.02
CA TYR A 47 -16.36 5.63 1.24
C TYR A 47 -15.08 4.82 1.44
N PHE A 48 -13.97 5.51 1.63
CA PHE A 48 -12.66 4.91 1.86
C PHE A 48 -12.09 5.41 3.19
N SER A 49 -11.77 4.50 4.09
CA SER A 49 -11.24 4.86 5.41
C SER A 49 -10.13 3.91 5.83
N GLY A 50 -9.42 4.30 6.88
CA GLY A 50 -8.44 3.39 7.45
C GLY A 50 -7.56 3.99 8.53
N ALA A 51 -6.72 3.12 9.06
CA ALA A 51 -5.71 3.43 10.04
C ALA A 51 -4.36 2.87 9.59
N HIS A 52 -3.28 3.59 9.91
CA HIS A 52 -1.91 3.20 9.59
C HIS A 52 -1.01 3.57 10.78
N VAL A 53 -0.28 2.58 11.26
CA VAL A 53 0.68 2.71 12.36
C VAL A 53 2.07 2.46 11.82
N THR A 54 3.02 3.31 12.21
CA THR A 54 4.43 3.14 11.89
C THR A 54 5.26 3.05 13.17
N ASN A 55 6.31 2.24 13.13
CA ASN A 55 7.32 2.12 14.17
C ASN A 55 8.71 2.16 13.52
N ARG A 56 9.60 2.98 14.07
CA ARG A 56 10.99 3.18 13.60
C ARG A 56 12.00 3.02 14.75
N ASP A 57 11.60 2.38 15.84
CA ASP A 57 12.44 2.21 17.04
C ASP A 57 13.22 0.88 17.05
N LEU A 58 12.79 -0.09 16.26
CA LEU A 58 13.52 -1.35 16.10
C LEU A 58 14.89 -1.09 15.46
N ARG A 59 15.95 -1.57 16.11
CA ARG A 59 17.34 -1.37 15.63
C ARG A 59 17.62 -2.07 14.30
N TRP A 60 16.88 -3.12 13.99
CA TRP A 60 17.12 -4.00 12.85
C TRP A 60 16.16 -3.75 11.69
N ALA A 61 15.00 -3.12 11.92
CA ALA A 61 14.00 -2.88 10.89
C ALA A 61 13.09 -1.68 11.22
N ASN A 62 12.25 -1.33 10.27
CA ASN A 62 11.12 -0.43 10.41
C ASN A 62 9.87 -1.27 10.20
N PHE A 63 8.78 -0.94 10.91
CA PHE A 63 7.53 -1.68 10.80
C PHE A 63 6.36 -0.74 10.53
N ASP A 64 5.50 -1.12 9.59
CA ASP A 64 4.25 -0.47 9.27
C ASP A 64 3.12 -1.51 9.33
N ALA A 65 1.98 -1.13 9.89
CA ALA A 65 0.76 -1.92 9.87
C ALA A 65 -0.41 -1.02 9.51
N TYR A 66 -1.31 -1.52 8.67
CA TYR A 66 -2.46 -0.75 8.21
C TYR A 66 -3.71 -1.62 8.12
N TRP A 67 -4.84 -0.93 8.20
CA TRP A 67 -6.15 -1.48 7.92
C TRP A 67 -6.93 -0.48 7.10
N PHE A 68 -7.37 -0.89 5.91
CA PHE A 68 -8.20 -0.07 5.04
C PHE A 68 -9.59 -0.68 4.90
N GLN A 69 -10.60 0.18 4.77
CA GLN A 69 -11.98 -0.19 4.50
C GLN A 69 -12.46 0.54 3.26
N LEU A 70 -13.06 -0.20 2.34
CA LEU A 70 -13.74 0.32 1.16
C LEU A 70 -15.20 -0.11 1.21
N ASN A 71 -16.11 0.86 1.24
CA ASN A 71 -17.54 0.65 1.07
C ASN A 71 -17.99 1.40 -0.18
N GLU A 72 -18.46 0.69 -1.19
CA GLU A 72 -19.02 1.25 -2.41
C GLU A 72 -20.44 0.71 -2.61
N GLY A 73 -21.39 1.56 -2.99
CA GLY A 73 -22.76 1.15 -3.24
C GLY A 73 -23.48 2.00 -4.29
N ASN A 74 -24.06 1.33 -5.28
CA ASN A 74 -25.20 1.74 -6.11
C ASN A 74 -25.93 0.49 -6.65
N ASN A 75 -26.90 0.70 -7.55
CA ASN A 75 -27.64 -0.39 -8.20
C ASN A 75 -26.79 -1.29 -9.11
N LEU A 76 -25.54 -0.90 -9.43
CA LEU A 76 -24.65 -1.57 -10.40
C LEU A 76 -23.34 -2.08 -9.78
N ARG A 77 -23.04 -1.74 -8.54
CA ARG A 77 -21.82 -2.12 -7.83
C ARG A 77 -22.00 -1.97 -6.33
N GLN A 78 -21.88 -3.08 -5.60
CA GLN A 78 -21.83 -3.09 -4.14
C GLN A 78 -20.55 -3.79 -3.70
N ARG A 79 -19.69 -3.11 -2.93
CA ARG A 79 -18.43 -3.64 -2.42
C ARG A 79 -18.23 -3.24 -0.97
N ASN A 80 -18.00 -4.21 -0.10
CA ASN A 80 -17.59 -3.97 1.27
C ASN A 80 -16.32 -4.78 1.53
N LEU A 81 -15.18 -4.10 1.52
CA LEU A 81 -13.88 -4.76 1.52
C LEU A 81 -13.00 -4.21 2.65
N SER A 82 -12.46 -5.11 3.44
CA SER A 82 -11.42 -4.85 4.42
C SER A 82 -10.07 -5.31 3.87
N THR A 83 -9.06 -4.44 3.99
CA THR A 83 -7.70 -4.72 3.53
C THR A 83 -6.68 -4.45 4.64
N PRO A 84 -6.47 -5.39 5.59
CA PRO A 84 -5.31 -5.32 6.48
C PRO A 84 -4.01 -5.67 5.77
N GLY A 85 -2.92 -5.05 6.21
CA GLY A 85 -1.59 -5.42 5.78
C GLY A 85 -0.51 -4.89 6.69
N PHE A 86 0.72 -5.31 6.42
CA PHE A 86 1.90 -4.87 7.14
C PHE A 86 3.10 -4.84 6.22
N ARG A 87 4.11 -4.05 6.59
CA ARG A 87 5.41 -3.96 5.94
C ARG A 87 6.51 -3.91 6.99
N LEU A 88 7.55 -4.70 6.80
CA LEU A 88 8.74 -4.73 7.65
C LEU A 88 9.96 -4.55 6.77
N PHE A 89 10.82 -3.57 7.06
CA PHE A 89 11.93 -3.25 6.16
C PHE A 89 13.15 -2.63 6.86
N ALA A 90 14.34 -3.03 6.43
CA ALA A 90 15.59 -2.33 6.75
C ALA A 90 15.92 -1.36 5.61
N LYS A 91 16.39 -0.15 5.94
CA LYS A 91 16.74 0.84 4.90
C LYS A 91 18.11 0.50 4.29
N PRO A 92 18.27 0.66 2.97
CA PRO A 92 19.56 0.52 2.30
C PRO A 92 20.62 1.43 2.94
N THR A 93 21.74 0.83 3.33
CA THR A 93 22.91 1.54 3.86
C THR A 93 24.15 1.00 3.17
N ARG A 94 25.10 1.87 2.79
CA ARG A 94 26.33 1.47 2.11
C ARG A 94 27.06 0.37 2.89
N GLY A 95 27.55 -0.64 2.16
CA GLY A 95 28.26 -1.79 2.72
C GLY A 95 27.37 -2.79 3.47
N SER A 96 26.04 -2.64 3.45
CA SER A 96 25.12 -3.44 4.27
C SER A 96 24.03 -4.13 3.45
N ILE A 97 23.52 -5.23 4.02
CA ILE A 97 22.30 -5.89 3.54
C ILE A 97 21.10 -5.08 4.02
N ASP A 98 20.09 -5.01 3.16
CA ASP A 98 18.77 -4.48 3.45
C ASP A 98 17.70 -5.48 2.98
N TYR A 99 16.46 -5.28 3.39
CA TYR A 99 15.37 -6.20 3.07
C TYR A 99 14.02 -5.55 3.30
N GLU A 100 13.01 -6.12 2.65
CA GLU A 100 11.61 -5.77 2.82
C GLU A 100 10.74 -7.01 2.77
N ILE A 101 9.71 -7.06 3.60
CA ILE A 101 8.60 -7.99 3.47
C ILE A 101 7.31 -7.18 3.65
N GLU A 102 6.41 -7.27 2.68
CA GLU A 102 5.07 -6.71 2.76
C GLU A 102 4.03 -7.80 2.52
N SER A 103 2.93 -7.75 3.24
CA SER A 103 1.79 -8.64 3.01
C SER A 103 0.49 -7.91 3.25
N MET A 104 -0.47 -8.17 2.38
CA MET A 104 -1.80 -7.55 2.41
C MET A 104 -2.84 -8.61 2.09
N TYR A 105 -3.93 -8.59 2.85
CA TYR A 105 -5.06 -9.49 2.69
C TYR A 105 -6.28 -8.64 2.45
N GLN A 106 -7.13 -9.03 1.52
CA GLN A 106 -8.37 -8.36 1.21
C GLN A 106 -9.52 -9.36 1.34
N PHE A 107 -10.52 -9.01 2.14
CA PHE A 107 -11.70 -9.85 2.32
C PHE A 107 -12.98 -9.01 2.44
N GLY A 108 -14.12 -9.67 2.26
CA GLY A 108 -15.44 -9.07 2.31
C GLY A 108 -16.24 -9.49 1.10
N ASP A 109 -17.11 -8.62 0.61
CA ASP A 109 -18.14 -9.01 -0.33
C ASP A 109 -18.25 -8.05 -1.50
N THR A 110 -18.59 -8.59 -2.67
CA THR A 110 -19.04 -7.85 -3.84
C THR A 110 -20.37 -8.40 -4.29
N PHE A 111 -21.42 -7.59 -4.17
CA PHE A 111 -22.81 -8.06 -4.27
C PHE A 111 -23.06 -9.27 -3.36
N ASP A 112 -23.31 -10.44 -3.96
CA ASP A 112 -23.60 -11.70 -3.26
C ASP A 112 -22.37 -12.64 -3.23
N GLU A 113 -21.21 -12.19 -3.73
CA GLU A 113 -19.99 -12.99 -3.78
C GLU A 113 -19.00 -12.59 -2.67
N ASN A 114 -18.59 -13.57 -1.87
CA ASN A 114 -17.49 -13.41 -0.93
C ASN A 114 -16.16 -13.38 -1.68
N ILE A 115 -15.32 -12.42 -1.36
CA ILE A 115 -13.97 -12.27 -1.92
C ILE A 115 -12.95 -12.54 -0.82
N PHE A 116 -11.93 -13.31 -1.16
CA PHE A 116 -10.70 -13.39 -0.41
C PHE A 116 -9.52 -13.33 -1.39
N ALA A 117 -8.65 -12.34 -1.21
CA ALA A 117 -7.44 -12.18 -1.99
C ALA A 117 -6.28 -11.81 -1.07
N HIS A 118 -5.05 -12.13 -1.46
CA HIS A 118 -3.86 -11.75 -0.70
C HIS A 118 -2.68 -11.50 -1.63
N ARG A 119 -1.78 -10.63 -1.21
CA ARG A 119 -0.50 -10.41 -1.88
C ARG A 119 0.63 -10.38 -0.88
N HIS A 120 1.79 -10.82 -1.34
CA HIS A 120 3.04 -10.86 -0.60
C HIS A 120 4.13 -10.29 -1.48
N HIS A 121 4.96 -9.42 -0.92
CA HIS A 121 6.15 -8.89 -1.55
C HIS A 121 7.33 -9.14 -0.64
N GLY A 122 8.47 -9.49 -1.21
CA GLY A 122 9.73 -9.72 -0.51
C GLY A 122 10.89 -9.17 -1.32
N GLU A 123 11.80 -8.48 -0.64
CA GLU A 123 13.02 -7.94 -1.23
C GLU A 123 14.20 -8.24 -0.31
N VAL A 124 15.35 -8.59 -0.90
CA VAL A 124 16.64 -8.59 -0.21
C VAL A 124 17.65 -7.86 -1.08
N GLY A 125 18.31 -6.86 -0.51
CA GLY A 125 19.28 -6.02 -1.20
C GLY A 125 20.64 -6.03 -0.53
N TYR A 126 21.69 -5.74 -1.31
CA TYR A 126 23.01 -5.39 -0.80
C TYR A 126 23.53 -4.14 -1.50
N SER A 127 23.86 -3.12 -0.71
CA SER A 127 24.42 -1.86 -1.20
C SER A 127 25.95 -1.92 -1.12
N PHE A 128 26.64 -1.81 -2.25
CA PHE A 128 28.09 -1.89 -2.31
C PHE A 128 28.75 -0.61 -1.75
N GLU A 129 29.86 -0.76 -1.04
CA GLU A 129 30.68 0.37 -0.57
C GLU A 129 31.64 0.82 -1.68
N THR A 130 31.09 1.33 -2.78
CA THR A 130 31.84 1.84 -3.93
C THR A 130 31.57 3.33 -4.15
N PRO A 131 32.44 4.06 -4.88
CA PRO A 131 32.17 5.45 -5.28
C PRO A 131 30.89 5.62 -6.08
N TRP A 132 30.45 4.56 -6.77
CA TRP A 132 29.15 4.48 -7.42
C TRP A 132 28.15 3.83 -6.46
N PRO A 133 26.93 4.36 -6.32
CA PRO A 133 25.94 3.82 -5.39
C PRO A 133 25.24 2.60 -5.97
N LEU A 134 26.01 1.55 -6.23
CA LEU A 134 25.52 0.28 -6.75
C LEU A 134 24.78 -0.49 -5.65
N ARG A 135 23.63 -1.05 -6.00
CA ARG A 135 22.85 -1.93 -5.14
C ARG A 135 22.35 -3.11 -5.97
N LEU A 136 22.61 -4.33 -5.49
CA LEU A 136 22.03 -5.55 -6.05
C LEU A 136 20.78 -5.89 -5.24
N ILE A 137 19.69 -6.20 -5.94
CA ILE A 137 18.39 -6.46 -5.31
C ILE A 137 17.83 -7.77 -5.90
N TYR A 138 17.31 -8.61 -5.02
CA TYR A 138 16.49 -9.76 -5.37
C TYR A 138 15.06 -9.53 -4.89
N LEU A 139 14.09 -9.63 -5.80
CA LEU A 139 12.68 -9.39 -5.53
C LEU A 139 11.83 -10.66 -5.72
N PHE A 140 10.78 -10.77 -4.92
CA PHE A 140 9.75 -11.77 -5.01
C PHE A 140 8.37 -11.14 -4.80
N ASP A 141 7.46 -11.36 -5.74
CA ASP A 141 6.07 -10.92 -5.63
C ASP A 141 5.12 -12.11 -5.74
N TYR A 142 4.01 -12.09 -5.02
CA TYR A 142 2.97 -13.09 -5.17
C TYR A 142 1.61 -12.46 -4.94
N ALA A 143 0.66 -12.77 -5.81
CA ALA A 143 -0.73 -12.41 -5.65
C ALA A 143 -1.62 -13.64 -5.82
N SER A 144 -2.60 -13.82 -4.94
CA SER A 144 -3.60 -14.88 -5.07
C SER A 144 -4.38 -14.71 -6.37
N GLY A 145 -4.53 -15.81 -7.12
CA GLY A 145 -5.19 -15.80 -8.43
C GLY A 145 -4.24 -15.58 -9.60
N ASP A 146 -2.94 -15.36 -9.35
CA ASP A 146 -1.93 -15.39 -10.41
C ASP A 146 -1.69 -16.83 -10.89
N ARG A 147 -1.68 -17.03 -12.21
CA ARG A 147 -1.59 -18.35 -12.85
C ARG A 147 -0.17 -18.77 -13.20
N ASP A 148 0.84 -17.90 -13.08
CA ASP A 148 2.22 -18.18 -13.49
C ASP A 148 3.25 -17.79 -12.43
N PRO A 149 3.77 -18.74 -11.64
CA PRO A 149 4.75 -18.48 -10.58
C PRO A 149 6.11 -17.93 -11.06
N ASN A 150 6.42 -18.04 -12.36
CA ASN A 150 7.74 -17.74 -12.90
C ASN A 150 7.95 -16.26 -13.26
N LYS A 151 6.90 -15.42 -13.26
CA LYS A 151 7.00 -13.97 -13.57
C LYS A 151 7.27 -13.08 -12.36
N ASN A 152 7.42 -13.69 -11.20
CA ASN A 152 7.43 -13.03 -9.90
C ASN A 152 8.83 -12.64 -9.40
N PHE A 153 9.84 -12.76 -10.26
CA PHE A 153 11.25 -12.57 -9.91
C PHE A 153 11.87 -11.50 -10.81
N ASP A 154 12.57 -10.56 -10.20
CA ASP A 154 13.34 -9.55 -10.93
C ASP A 154 14.66 -9.26 -10.20
N ILE A 155 15.66 -8.80 -10.95
CA ILE A 155 16.94 -8.33 -10.44
C ILE A 155 17.13 -6.90 -10.94
N LEU A 156 17.13 -5.95 -10.02
CA LEU A 156 17.24 -4.54 -10.33
C LEU A 156 18.56 -3.96 -9.81
N LEU A 157 19.14 -3.08 -10.61
CA LEU A 157 20.24 -2.20 -10.22
C LEU A 157 19.67 -0.79 -10.03
N GLN A 158 19.70 -0.29 -8.79
CA GLN A 158 19.18 1.04 -8.46
C GLN A 158 20.31 1.93 -7.91
N ASN A 159 20.28 3.22 -8.28
CA ASN A 159 21.17 4.23 -7.71
C ASN A 159 20.60 4.72 -6.38
N VAL A 160 21.32 4.53 -5.29
CA VAL A 160 20.97 5.07 -3.97
C VAL A 160 21.61 6.46 -3.79
N GLY A 161 20.79 7.52 -3.81
CA GLY A 161 21.21 8.92 -3.63
C GLY A 161 21.35 9.32 -2.16
#